data_AF-A0A932EE88-F1
#
_entry.id   AF-A0A932EE88-F1
#
_cell.length_a   1.000
_cell.length_b   1.000
_cell.length_c   1.000
_cell.angle_alpha   90.00
_cell.angle_beta   90.00
_cell.angle_gamma   90.00
#
_symmetry.space_group_name_H-M   'P 1'
#
loop_
_entity.id
_entity.type
_entity.pdbx_description
1 polymer ?
#
loop_
_entity_poly.entity_id
_entity_poly.type
_entity_poly.pdbx_seq_one_letter_code
_entity_poly.pdbx_strand_id
1 'polypeptide(L)'
;QEMDFWDKTDKLLFKLWGDLKWGFLAIFVTFGSLFIPLVNPNFKESVLSINLPIVSSWILTAAFFGLFATIFVHEKTVPKRPRRWGIFRIIWSYIQWLLVPIILITISSLPAIDAQTSLMFGKKLEFRVTTKTRLLEEA
;
A
#
# COMPACT_ATOMS: atom_id res chain seq x y z
N GLN A 1 -23.27 -21.35 9.21
CA GLN A 1 -24.23 -20.40 9.82
C GLN A 1 -24.79 -19.58 8.67
N GLU A 2 -26.10 -19.62 8.42
CA GLU A 2 -26.71 -18.81 7.37
C GLU A 2 -26.62 -17.34 7.81
N MET A 3 -25.73 -16.58 7.15
CA MET A 3 -25.59 -15.15 7.36
C MET A 3 -26.76 -14.43 6.68
N ASP A 4 -27.26 -13.38 7.31
CA ASP A 4 -28.24 -12.48 6.70
C ASP A 4 -27.72 -11.92 5.36
N PHE A 5 -28.64 -11.66 4.42
CA PHE A 5 -28.30 -11.20 3.07
C PHE A 5 -27.55 -9.86 3.09
N TRP A 6 -27.96 -8.95 3.97
CA TRP A 6 -27.34 -7.64 4.11
C TRP A 6 -25.93 -7.75 4.69
N ASP A 7 -25.76 -8.55 5.75
CA ASP A 7 -24.45 -8.83 6.35
C ASP A 7 -23.48 -9.49 5.36
N LYS A 8 -23.99 -10.39 4.53
CA LYS A 8 -23.20 -11.04 3.48
C LYS A 8 -22.76 -10.03 2.42
N THR A 9 -23.68 -9.18 1.99
CA THR A 9 -23.40 -8.17 0.95
C THR A 9 -22.40 -7.14 1.44
N ASP A 10 -22.56 -6.63 2.66
CA ASP A 10 -21.62 -5.68 3.26
C ASP A 10 -20.20 -6.26 3.36
N LYS A 11 -20.06 -7.48 3.89
CA LYS A 11 -18.75 -8.15 3.98
C LYS A 11 -18.11 -8.38 2.61
N LEU A 12 -18.90 -8.73 1.59
CA LEU A 12 -18.40 -8.90 0.23
C LEU A 12 -17.94 -7.57 -0.37
N LEU A 13 -18.73 -6.49 -0.20
CA LEU A 13 -18.37 -5.15 -0.66
C LEU A 13 -17.12 -4.64 0.04
N PHE A 14 -17.03 -4.80 1.36
CA PHE A 14 -15.86 -4.43 2.15
C PHE A 14 -14.60 -5.16 1.67
N LYS A 15 -14.70 -6.47 1.44
CA LYS A 15 -13.61 -7.30 0.93
C LYS A 15 -13.16 -6.85 -0.46
N LEU A 16 -14.10 -6.67 -1.40
CA LEU A 16 -13.79 -6.22 -2.75
C LEU A 16 -13.16 -4.82 -2.77
N TRP A 17 -13.72 -3.91 -1.98
CA TRP A 17 -13.22 -2.55 -1.86
C TRP A 17 -11.82 -2.51 -1.26
N GLY A 18 -11.55 -3.33 -0.24
CA GLY A 18 -10.22 -3.50 0.33
C GLY A 18 -9.21 -4.00 -0.71
N ASP A 19 -9.53 -5.10 -1.38
CA ASP A 19 -8.66 -5.71 -2.40
C ASP A 19 -8.33 -4.74 -3.54
N LEU A 20 -9.33 -4.01 -4.03
CA LEU A 20 -9.14 -3.00 -5.08
C LEU A 20 -8.23 -1.86 -4.59
N LYS A 21 -8.45 -1.36 -3.37
CA LYS A 21 -7.65 -0.25 -2.84
C LYS A 21 -6.18 -0.62 -2.67
N TRP A 22 -5.89 -1.75 -2.05
CA TRP A 22 -4.50 -2.13 -1.75
C TRP A 22 -3.71 -2.53 -3.00
N GLY A 23 -4.39 -3.07 -4.02
CA GLY A 23 -3.77 -3.43 -5.30
C GLY A 23 -3.65 -2.27 -6.30
N PHE A 24 -4.69 -1.45 -6.44
CA PHE A 24 -4.77 -0.50 -7.58
C PHE A 24 -4.43 0.95 -7.23
N LEU A 25 -4.69 1.39 -5.99
CA LEU A 25 -4.68 2.82 -5.67
C LEU A 25 -3.31 3.47 -5.90
N ALA A 26 -2.23 2.85 -5.41
CA ALA A 26 -0.87 3.38 -5.58
C ALA A 26 -0.45 3.44 -7.06
N ILE A 27 -0.77 2.39 -7.84
CA ILE A 27 -0.43 2.32 -9.26
C ILE A 27 -1.21 3.38 -10.06
N PHE A 28 -2.51 3.53 -9.83
CA PHE A 28 -3.34 4.48 -10.56
C PHE A 28 -3.02 5.93 -10.23
N VAL A 29 -2.71 6.25 -8.97
CA VAL A 29 -2.32 7.61 -8.59
C VAL A 29 -1.01 8.01 -9.26
N THR A 30 -0.05 7.10 -9.36
CA THR A 30 1.27 7.38 -9.97
C THR A 30 1.29 7.29 -11.49
N PHE A 31 0.64 6.28 -12.07
CA PHE A 31 0.72 5.94 -13.49
C PHE A 31 -0.60 6.12 -14.25
N GLY A 32 -1.69 6.53 -13.60
CA GLY A 32 -3.00 6.64 -14.24
C GLY A 32 -2.99 7.54 -15.48
N SER A 33 -2.24 8.65 -15.44
CA SER A 33 -2.08 9.54 -16.60
C SER A 33 -1.36 8.88 -17.79
N LEU A 34 -0.52 7.86 -17.57
CA LEU A 34 0.12 7.11 -18.64
C LEU A 34 -0.82 6.04 -19.22
N PHE A 35 -1.64 5.42 -18.38
CA PHE A 35 -2.54 4.34 -18.81
C PHE A 35 -3.75 4.83 -19.63
N ILE A 36 -4.31 5.99 -19.30
CA ILE A 36 -5.56 6.45 -19.95
C ILE A 36 -5.40 6.74 -21.45
N PRO A 37 -4.33 7.42 -21.93
CA PRO A 37 -4.10 7.61 -23.35
C PRO A 37 -3.90 6.32 -24.15
N LEU A 38 -3.49 5.21 -23.50
CA LEU A 38 -3.34 3.90 -24.17
C LEU A 38 -4.70 3.29 -24.52
N VAL A 39 -5.73 3.58 -23.72
CA VAL A 39 -7.09 3.06 -23.94
C VAL A 39 -7.88 3.97 -24.89
N ASN A 40 -7.67 5.29 -24.80
CA ASN A 40 -8.37 6.25 -25.65
C ASN A 40 -7.40 7.30 -26.24
N PRO A 41 -7.08 7.24 -27.55
CA PRO A 41 -6.16 8.18 -28.18
C PRO A 41 -6.70 9.62 -28.22
N ASN A 42 -8.02 9.82 -28.22
CA ASN A 42 -8.65 11.14 -28.19
C ASN A 42 -8.56 11.81 -26.80
N PHE A 43 -8.13 11.07 -25.78
CA PHE A 43 -7.99 11.60 -24.43
C PHE A 43 -7.04 12.79 -24.38
N LYS A 44 -5.98 12.80 -25.19
CA LYS A 44 -4.97 13.88 -25.21
C LYS A 44 -5.56 15.25 -25.55
N GLU A 45 -6.61 15.29 -26.35
CA GLU A 45 -7.30 16.53 -26.75
C GLU A 45 -8.45 16.90 -25.81
N SER A 46 -8.78 16.02 -24.86
CA SER A 46 -9.88 16.26 -23.93
C SER A 46 -9.48 17.18 -22.78
N VAL A 47 -10.46 17.95 -22.28
CA VAL A 47 -10.32 18.78 -21.08
C VAL A 47 -9.92 17.94 -19.84
N LEU A 48 -10.31 16.66 -19.83
CA LEU A 48 -9.94 15.72 -18.77
C LEU A 48 -8.43 15.46 -18.69
N SER A 49 -7.71 15.47 -19.81
CA SER A 49 -6.26 15.27 -19.83
C SER A 49 -5.50 16.36 -19.07
N ILE A 50 -6.00 17.59 -19.11
CA ILE A 50 -5.44 18.73 -18.39
C ILE A 50 -5.84 18.68 -16.91
N ASN A 51 -7.10 18.36 -16.61
CA ASN A 51 -7.62 18.36 -15.25
C ASN A 51 -7.13 17.20 -14.38
N LEU A 52 -6.87 16.03 -14.98
CA LEU A 52 -6.43 14.83 -14.25
C LEU A 52 -5.16 15.04 -13.39
N PRO A 53 -4.04 15.55 -13.94
CA PRO A 53 -2.83 15.77 -13.17
C PRO A 53 -3.01 16.87 -12.11
N ILE A 54 -3.87 17.86 -12.36
CA ILE A 54 -4.17 18.93 -11.39
C ILE A 54 -4.88 18.36 -10.16
N VAL A 55 -5.94 17.58 -10.38
CA VAL A 55 -6.68 16.93 -9.29
C VAL A 55 -5.80 15.92 -8.56
N SER A 56 -5.03 15.12 -9.29
CA SER A 56 -4.08 14.16 -8.68
C SER A 56 -3.04 14.88 -7.81
N SER A 57 -2.52 16.03 -8.25
CA SER A 57 -1.59 16.85 -7.47
C SER A 57 -2.19 17.34 -6.15
N TRP A 58 -3.45 17.77 -6.16
CA TRP A 58 -4.15 18.19 -4.94
C TRP A 58 -4.35 17.02 -3.97
N ILE A 59 -4.76 15.87 -4.48
CA ILE A 59 -4.89 14.63 -3.70
C ILE A 59 -3.53 14.24 -3.10
N LEU A 60 -2.47 14.28 -3.90
CA LEU A 60 -1.13 13.91 -3.46
C LEU A 60 -0.59 14.91 -2.41
N THR A 61 -0.88 16.20 -2.57
CA THR A 61 -0.55 17.24 -1.59
C THR A 61 -1.26 16.95 -0.26
N ALA A 62 -2.55 16.64 -0.27
CA ALA A 62 -3.30 16.23 0.92
C ALA A 62 -2.74 14.93 1.52
N ALA A 63 -2.33 13.97 0.69
CA ALA A 63 -1.71 12.72 1.14
C ALA A 63 -0.36 12.98 1.83
N PHE A 64 0.46 13.91 1.34
CA PHE A 64 1.71 14.31 2.00
C PHE A 64 1.47 14.93 3.38
N PHE A 65 0.41 15.74 3.55
CA PHE A 65 0.02 16.21 4.89
C PHE A 65 -0.32 15.03 5.83
N GLY A 66 -1.05 14.04 5.34
CA GLY A 66 -1.32 12.80 6.09
C GLY A 66 -0.05 11.99 6.40
N LEU A 67 0.91 11.97 5.48
CA LEU A 67 2.21 11.34 5.69
C LEU A 67 2.99 12.03 6.81
N PHE A 68 3.05 13.36 6.82
CA PHE A 68 3.69 14.11 7.91
C PHE A 68 3.04 13.87 9.27
N ALA A 69 1.70 13.80 9.32
CA ALA A 69 0.98 13.45 10.55
C ALA A 69 1.34 12.02 11.02
N THR A 70 1.48 11.08 10.09
CA THR A 70 1.88 9.70 10.38
C THR A 70 3.31 9.62 10.92
N ILE A 71 4.25 10.38 10.32
CA ILE A 71 5.63 10.51 10.80
C ILE A 71 5.65 11.00 12.24
N PHE A 72 4.84 12.02 12.55
CA PHE A 72 4.75 12.56 13.90
C PHE A 72 4.28 11.51 14.92
N VAL A 73 3.22 10.76 14.60
CA VAL A 73 2.71 9.68 15.46
C VAL A 73 3.74 8.57 15.62
N HIS A 74 4.44 8.20 14.53
CA HIS A 74 5.49 7.19 14.55
C HIS A 74 6.63 7.56 15.52
N GLU A 75 7.16 8.79 15.43
CA GLU A 75 8.22 9.25 16.33
C GLU A 75 7.80 9.29 17.80
N LYS A 76 6.51 9.49 18.08
CA LYS A 76 5.98 9.42 19.46
C LYS A 76 5.77 8.00 19.97
N THR A 77 5.51 7.05 19.07
CA THR A 77 5.21 5.66 19.42
C THR A 77 6.47 4.81 19.55
N VAL A 78 7.49 5.09 18.74
CA VAL A 78 8.76 4.35 18.73
C VAL A 78 9.59 4.69 19.97
N PRO A 79 10.27 3.71 20.60
CA PRO A 79 11.18 3.97 21.71
C PRO A 79 12.30 4.95 21.33
N LYS A 80 12.82 5.68 22.32
CA LYS A 80 13.88 6.68 22.11
C LYS A 80 15.06 6.06 21.34
N ARG A 81 15.50 6.74 20.28
CA ARG A 81 16.62 6.29 19.43
C ARG A 81 17.88 6.06 20.29
N PRO A 82 18.59 4.94 20.14
CA PRO A 82 19.77 4.63 20.95
C PRO A 82 20.86 5.70 20.81
N ARG A 83 21.48 6.11 21.93
CA ARG A 83 22.56 7.13 21.95
C ARG A 83 23.81 6.76 21.13
N ARG A 84 23.97 5.48 20.76
CA ARG A 84 25.10 4.96 19.96
C ARG A 84 24.91 5.17 18.46
N TRP A 85 23.77 5.70 18.00
CA TRP A 85 23.55 5.94 16.58
C TRP A 85 24.37 7.14 16.11
N GLY A 86 25.24 6.92 15.11
CA GLY A 86 25.90 7.99 14.39
C GLY A 86 24.92 8.82 13.56
N ILE A 87 25.34 10.04 13.19
CA ILE A 87 24.53 11.03 12.45
C ILE A 87 23.94 10.45 11.16
N PHE A 88 24.71 9.63 10.43
CA PHE A 88 24.25 8.95 9.22
C PHE A 88 23.01 8.07 9.43
N ARG A 89 22.93 7.33 10.54
CA ARG A 89 21.76 6.45 10.82
C ARG A 89 20.52 7.27 11.14
N ILE A 90 20.70 8.42 11.79
CA ILE A 90 19.61 9.35 12.11
C ILE A 90 19.04 9.95 10.83
N ILE A 91 19.90 10.40 9.91
CA ILE A 91 19.46 10.94 8.61
C ILE A 91 18.81 9.84 7.77
N TRP A 92 19.41 8.65 7.71
CA TRP A 92 18.87 7.51 6.98
C TRP A 92 17.44 7.15 7.42
N SER A 93 17.17 7.21 8.73
CA SER A 93 15.83 6.98 9.29
C SER A 93 14.77 7.94 8.75
N TYR A 94 15.15 9.18 8.40
CA TYR A 94 14.21 10.14 7.81
C TYR A 94 14.11 9.99 6.29
N ILE A 95 15.22 9.68 5.61
CA ILE A 95 15.22 9.40 4.17
C ILE A 95 14.30 8.21 3.84
N GLN A 96 14.19 7.23 4.72
CA GLN A 96 13.25 6.11 4.57
C GLN A 96 11.80 6.56 4.35
N TRP A 97 11.38 7.68 4.93
CA TRP A 97 10.04 8.23 4.71
C TRP A 97 9.83 8.78 3.29
N LEU A 98 10.88 9.27 2.64
CA LEU A 98 10.82 9.67 1.23
C LEU A 98 10.66 8.47 0.29
N LEU A 99 11.03 7.26 0.74
CA LEU A 99 10.85 6.03 -0.03
C LEU A 99 9.43 5.47 0.04
N VAL A 100 8.54 6.02 0.89
CA VAL A 100 7.17 5.54 1.07
C VAL A 100 6.39 5.40 -0.25
N PRO A 101 6.40 6.36 -1.19
CA PRO A 101 5.73 6.20 -2.49
C PRO A 101 6.23 4.99 -3.29
N ILE A 102 7.54 4.71 -3.22
CA ILE A 102 8.17 3.57 -3.93
C ILE A 102 7.80 2.25 -3.24
N ILE A 103 7.78 2.23 -1.91
CA ILE A 103 7.41 1.06 -1.10
C ILE A 103 5.94 0.71 -1.31
N LEU A 104 5.05 1.70 -1.38
CA LEU A 104 3.62 1.52 -1.68
C LEU A 104 3.41 0.82 -3.03
N ILE A 105 4.20 1.15 -4.04
CA ILE A 105 4.09 0.49 -5.35
C ILE A 105 4.70 -0.93 -5.26
N THR A 106 5.94 -1.05 -4.79
CA THR A 106 6.68 -2.32 -4.88
C THR A 106 6.28 -3.34 -3.82
N ILE A 107 6.28 -2.97 -2.55
CA ILE A 107 6.07 -3.88 -1.42
C ILE A 107 4.59 -4.02 -1.06
N SER A 108 3.76 -3.02 -1.34
CA SER A 108 2.32 -3.12 -1.06
C SER A 108 1.54 -3.62 -2.27
N SER A 109 1.58 -2.91 -3.41
CA SER A 109 0.67 -3.22 -4.52
C SER A 109 1.03 -4.49 -5.31
N LEU A 110 2.32 -4.75 -5.55
CA LEU A 110 2.73 -5.95 -6.30
C LEU A 110 2.33 -7.27 -5.63
N PRO A 111 2.63 -7.54 -4.34
CA PRO A 111 2.19 -8.78 -3.71
C PRO A 111 0.67 -8.86 -3.55
N ALA A 112 -0.03 -7.72 -3.43
CA ALA A 112 -1.49 -7.71 -3.42
C ALA A 112 -2.06 -8.21 -4.76
N ILE A 113 -1.51 -7.73 -5.88
CA ILE A 113 -1.88 -8.18 -7.23
C ILE A 113 -1.48 -9.64 -7.44
N ASP A 114 -0.29 -10.03 -7.01
CA ASP A 114 0.18 -11.42 -7.10
C ASP A 114 -0.75 -12.36 -6.32
N ALA A 115 -1.12 -12.01 -5.09
CA ALA A 115 -2.06 -12.80 -4.29
C ALA A 115 -3.44 -12.93 -4.97
N GLN A 116 -3.98 -11.82 -5.49
CA GLN A 116 -5.27 -11.82 -6.20
C GLN A 116 -5.20 -12.68 -7.47
N THR A 117 -4.15 -12.52 -8.26
CA THR A 117 -3.94 -13.23 -9.52
C THR A 117 -3.68 -14.71 -9.30
N SER A 118 -2.87 -15.05 -8.30
CA SER A 118 -2.58 -16.42 -7.89
C SER A 118 -3.86 -17.13 -7.43
N LEU A 119 -4.71 -16.45 -6.65
CA LEU A 119 -6.03 -16.94 -6.28
C LEU A 119 -6.95 -17.15 -7.49
N MET A 120 -6.94 -16.23 -8.47
CA MET A 120 -7.70 -16.37 -9.73
C MET A 120 -7.24 -17.58 -10.54
N PHE A 121 -5.94 -17.88 -10.53
CA PHE A 121 -5.37 -19.08 -11.16
C PHE A 121 -5.45 -20.34 -10.28
N GLY A 122 -6.17 -20.29 -9.16
CA GLY A 122 -6.38 -21.43 -8.26
C GLY A 122 -5.18 -21.81 -7.39
N LYS A 123 -4.07 -21.05 -7.45
CA LYS A 123 -2.88 -21.25 -6.62
C LYS A 123 -3.10 -20.61 -5.25
N LYS A 124 -3.45 -21.42 -4.28
CA LYS A 124 -3.66 -20.98 -2.89
C LYS A 124 -2.34 -21.03 -2.12
N LEU A 125 -2.09 -20.02 -1.30
CA LEU A 125 -0.99 -20.06 -0.34
C LEU A 125 -1.31 -21.12 0.72
N GLU A 126 -0.52 -22.18 0.76
CA GLU A 126 -0.62 -23.19 1.80
C GLU A 126 -0.04 -22.67 3.11
N PHE A 127 -0.71 -22.99 4.21
CA PHE A 127 -0.20 -22.67 5.53
C PHE A 127 1.02 -23.54 5.84
N ARG A 128 2.21 -22.95 5.82
CA ARG A 128 3.45 -23.64 6.19
C ARG A 128 3.70 -23.46 7.69
N VAL A 129 3.64 -24.56 8.43
CA VAL A 129 3.93 -24.55 9.87
C VAL A 129 5.43 -24.38 10.08
N THR A 130 5.84 -23.34 10.81
CA THR A 130 7.22 -23.22 11.28
C THR A 130 7.46 -24.22 12.40
N THR A 131 8.37 -25.17 12.19
CA THR A 131 8.79 -26.12 13.22
C THR A 131 9.35 -25.36 14.42
N LYS A 132 8.67 -25.41 15.56
CA LYS A 132 9.14 -24.78 16.79
C LYS A 132 10.18 -25.69 17.44
N THR A 133 11.45 -25.37 17.24
CA THR A 133 12.52 -26.00 18.02
C THR A 133 12.50 -25.40 19.43
N ARG A 134 12.15 -26.20 20.44
CA ARG A 134 12.41 -25.83 21.84
C ARG A 134 13.88 -26.09 22.09
N LEU A 135 14.64 -25.03 22.35
CA LEU A 135 15.95 -25.17 22.99
C LEU A 135 15.63 -25.69 24.40
N LEU A 136 15.72 -27.00 24.61
CA LEU A 136 15.70 -27.56 25.94
C LEU A 136 16.97 -27.03 26.62
N GLU A 137 16.81 -26.09 27.55
CA GLU A 137 17.86 -25.80 28.52
C GLU A 137 18.14 -27.10 29.27
N GLU A 138 19.32 -27.68 29.03
CA GLU A 138 19.92 -28.67 29.93
C GLU A 138 20.03 -28.02 31.31
N ALA A 139 19.29 -28.58 32.28
CA ALA A 139 19.29 -28.20 33.68
C ALA A 139 20.43 -28.86 34.46
#